data_AF-A0A811P3Y0-F1
#
_entry.id   AF-A0A811P3Y0-F1
#
_cell.length_a   1.000
_cell.length_b   1.000
_cell.length_c   1.000
_cell.angle_alpha   90.00
_cell.angle_beta   90.00
_cell.angle_gamma   90.00
#
_symmetry.space_group_name_H-M   'P 1'
#
loop_
_entity.id
_entity.type
_entity.pdbx_description
1 polymer ?
#
loop_
_entity_poly.entity_id
_entity_poly.type
_entity_poly.pdbx_seq_one_letter_code
_entity_poly.pdbx_strand_id
1 'polypeptide(L)'
;MARAEQECLAAPLLEPTATARQRVPFVEVRLYRRGAGPVAIFRSDLSGPRRDRLDVRRIQASHGLRALFAFRPEGPHRGRGLRIRCDPAAGYSALPFRDGAVIALDGEPRESWTKPVSVIVAGLLVPAVMAAVAVNGVPEPLRSSRLVNGMFPPWILVSVVIIFARARTRPRAP
;
A
#
# COMPACT_ATOMS: atom_id res chain seq x y z
N MET A 1 6.60 -70.61 -47.21
CA MET A 1 7.48 -69.53 -47.71
C MET A 1 6.56 -68.37 -48.10
N ALA A 2 6.62 -67.15 -47.60
CA ALA A 2 7.53 -66.47 -46.68
C ALA A 2 6.79 -65.27 -46.04
N ARG A 3 7.06 -65.04 -44.75
CA ARG A 3 7.35 -63.77 -44.06
C ARG A 3 6.88 -62.46 -44.72
N ALA A 4 5.96 -61.76 -44.06
CA ALA A 4 5.86 -60.29 -44.11
C ALA A 4 5.50 -59.81 -42.70
N GLU A 5 6.54 -59.59 -41.89
CA GLU A 5 6.49 -58.88 -40.62
C GLU A 5 5.95 -57.48 -40.92
N GLN A 6 4.80 -57.14 -40.36
CA GLN A 6 4.30 -55.77 -40.36
C GLN A 6 5.24 -54.96 -39.47
N GLU A 7 6.14 -54.24 -40.15
CA GLU A 7 6.90 -53.11 -39.65
C GLU A 7 5.94 -52.16 -38.93
N CYS A 8 5.92 -52.29 -37.60
CA CYS A 8 5.51 -51.23 -36.71
C CYS A 8 6.26 -49.97 -37.13
N LEU A 9 5.51 -49.01 -37.68
CA LEU A 9 5.95 -47.65 -37.95
C LEU A 9 6.56 -47.06 -36.67
N ALA A 10 7.87 -47.18 -36.57
CA ALA A 10 8.71 -46.46 -35.63
C ALA A 10 8.66 -44.98 -36.01
N ALA A 11 7.65 -44.28 -35.51
CA ALA A 11 7.77 -42.85 -35.33
C ALA A 11 8.90 -42.63 -34.31
N PRO A 12 9.95 -41.84 -34.63
CA PRO A 12 10.94 -41.51 -33.63
C PRO A 12 10.23 -40.67 -32.58
N LEU A 13 10.00 -41.29 -31.42
CA LEU A 13 9.71 -40.60 -30.17
C LEU A 13 10.73 -39.47 -30.05
N LEU A 14 10.23 -38.23 -30.05
CA LEU A 14 11.00 -37.07 -29.64
C LEU A 14 11.54 -37.38 -28.24
N GLU A 15 12.82 -37.74 -28.18
CA GLU A 15 13.60 -37.83 -26.95
C GLU A 15 13.33 -36.56 -26.14
N PRO A 16 12.69 -36.66 -24.95
CA PRO A 16 12.57 -35.55 -24.03
C PRO A 16 13.98 -35.29 -23.52
N THR A 17 14.68 -34.38 -24.18
CA THR A 17 16.00 -33.94 -23.75
C THR A 17 15.89 -33.49 -22.31
N ALA A 18 16.64 -34.19 -21.47
CA ALA A 18 16.85 -33.96 -20.06
C ALA A 18 16.67 -32.49 -19.63
N THR A 19 15.64 -32.26 -18.81
CA THR A 19 15.65 -31.25 -17.74
C THR A 19 16.14 -29.85 -18.16
N ALA A 20 15.43 -29.22 -19.10
CA ALA A 20 15.35 -27.76 -19.07
C ALA A 20 14.73 -27.37 -17.71
N ARG A 21 15.57 -27.02 -16.72
CA ARG A 21 15.10 -26.37 -15.48
C ARG A 21 14.21 -25.22 -15.92
N GLN A 22 12.90 -25.38 -15.78
CA GLN A 22 11.92 -24.46 -16.31
C GLN A 22 12.08 -23.15 -15.56
N ARG A 23 12.90 -22.24 -16.12
CA ARG A 23 13.24 -20.96 -15.51
C ARG A 23 11.96 -20.22 -15.21
N VAL A 24 11.79 -19.82 -13.95
CA VAL A 24 10.62 -19.04 -13.54
C VAL A 24 10.76 -17.65 -14.15
N PRO A 25 9.81 -17.19 -14.98
CA PRO A 25 9.83 -15.86 -15.53
C PRO A 25 9.66 -14.83 -14.42
N PHE A 26 10.30 -13.67 -14.54
CA PHE A 26 10.32 -12.65 -13.50
C PHE A 26 10.20 -11.23 -14.07
N VAL A 27 9.86 -10.29 -13.21
CA VAL A 27 9.88 -8.85 -13.50
C VAL A 27 10.69 -8.11 -12.47
N GLU A 28 11.38 -7.05 -12.88
CA GLU A 28 11.99 -6.09 -11.96
C GLU A 28 10.96 -5.02 -11.60
N VAL A 29 10.66 -4.90 -10.31
CA VAL A 29 9.70 -3.96 -9.78
C VAL A 29 10.43 -2.81 -9.12
N ARG A 30 10.19 -1.59 -9.62
CA ARG A 30 10.58 -0.33 -8.97
C ARG A 30 9.37 0.20 -8.23
N LEU A 31 9.36 0.02 -6.92
CA LEU A 31 8.23 0.37 -6.06
C LEU A 31 8.38 1.79 -5.51
N TYR A 32 7.45 2.65 -5.84
CA TYR A 32 7.28 3.99 -5.33
C TYR A 32 6.28 4.02 -4.19
N ARG A 33 6.36 5.05 -3.33
CA ARG A 33 5.33 5.30 -2.30
C ARG A 33 4.77 6.70 -2.46
N ARG A 34 3.51 6.78 -2.89
CA ARG A 34 2.81 8.05 -3.17
C ARG A 34 3.61 8.94 -4.12
N GLY A 35 4.22 8.34 -5.14
CA GLY A 35 5.05 9.01 -6.14
C GLY A 35 6.45 9.46 -5.67
N ALA A 36 6.82 9.21 -4.41
CA ALA A 36 8.13 9.53 -3.87
C ALA A 36 9.11 8.37 -4.03
N GLY A 37 10.09 8.54 -4.93
CA GLY A 37 11.27 7.69 -5.17
C GLY A 37 10.97 6.21 -5.46
N PRO A 38 11.92 5.41 -5.98
CA PRO A 38 11.85 3.98 -5.78
C PRO A 38 12.27 3.67 -4.33
N VAL A 39 11.30 3.34 -3.48
CA VAL A 39 11.52 2.90 -2.08
C VAL A 39 12.10 1.49 -2.02
N ALA A 40 11.83 0.67 -3.05
CA ALA A 40 12.44 -0.64 -3.21
C ALA A 40 12.58 -0.99 -4.69
N ILE A 41 13.65 -1.70 -5.03
CA ILE A 41 13.86 -2.33 -6.33
C ILE A 41 14.09 -3.82 -6.07
N PHE A 42 13.24 -4.68 -6.62
CA PHE A 42 13.31 -6.12 -6.38
C PHE A 42 12.80 -6.92 -7.57
N ARG A 43 13.17 -8.20 -7.63
CA ARG A 43 12.62 -9.14 -8.62
C ARG A 43 11.38 -9.83 -8.04
N SER A 44 10.32 -9.88 -8.83
CA SER A 44 9.13 -10.66 -8.53
C SER A 44 8.94 -11.72 -9.58
N ASP A 45 8.80 -12.97 -9.16
CA ASP A 45 8.43 -14.07 -10.04
C ASP A 45 7.01 -13.84 -10.60
N LEU A 46 6.81 -14.23 -11.84
CA LEU A 46 5.51 -14.26 -12.49
C LEU A 46 4.84 -15.62 -12.25
N SER A 47 3.58 -15.54 -11.84
CA SER A 47 2.74 -16.63 -11.37
C SER A 47 1.48 -16.77 -12.25
N GLY A 48 0.58 -17.67 -11.85
CA GLY A 48 -0.66 -17.94 -12.57
C GLY A 48 -0.52 -19.03 -13.66
N PRO A 49 -1.62 -19.39 -14.34
CA PRO A 49 -1.67 -20.56 -15.23
C PRO A 49 -0.65 -20.51 -16.37
N ARG A 50 -0.33 -19.30 -16.84
CA ARG A 50 0.65 -19.05 -17.92
C ARG A 50 1.98 -18.52 -17.41
N ARG A 51 2.18 -18.43 -16.09
CA ARG A 51 3.35 -17.83 -15.44
C ARG A 51 3.66 -16.43 -15.99
N ASP A 52 2.62 -15.63 -16.21
CA ASP A 52 2.70 -14.29 -16.79
C ASP A 52 2.07 -13.22 -15.89
N ARG A 53 1.57 -13.58 -14.70
CA ARG A 53 0.85 -12.65 -13.82
C ARG A 53 1.67 -12.27 -12.61
N LEU A 54 1.54 -11.02 -12.18
CA LEU A 54 2.18 -10.52 -10.98
C LEU A 54 1.42 -11.00 -9.74
N ASP A 55 2.12 -11.49 -8.71
CA ASP A 55 1.53 -11.77 -7.40
C ASP A 55 1.34 -10.48 -6.60
N VAL A 56 0.22 -9.81 -6.86
CA VAL A 56 -0.14 -8.51 -6.28
C VAL A 56 -0.31 -8.61 -4.77
N ARG A 57 -0.90 -9.71 -4.28
CA ARG A 57 -1.16 -9.91 -2.84
C ARG A 57 0.14 -10.11 -2.05
N ARG A 58 1.06 -10.92 -2.58
CA ARG A 58 2.37 -11.12 -1.96
C ARG A 58 3.14 -9.80 -1.88
N ILE A 59 3.20 -9.03 -2.97
CA ILE A 59 3.88 -7.72 -2.97
C ILE A 59 3.24 -6.76 -1.95
N GLN A 60 1.91 -6.71 -1.89
CA GLN A 60 1.20 -5.89 -0.91
C GLN A 60 1.55 -6.27 0.53
N ALA A 61 1.56 -7.57 0.83
CA ALA A 61 1.92 -8.07 2.16
C ALA A 61 3.38 -7.77 2.51
N SER A 62 4.33 -8.09 1.61
CA SER A 62 5.76 -7.91 1.83
C SER A 62 6.17 -6.44 2.04
N HIS A 63 5.44 -5.50 1.43
CA HIS A 63 5.77 -4.07 1.53
C HIS A 63 4.80 -3.25 2.39
N GLY A 64 3.86 -3.90 3.10
CA GLY A 64 2.89 -3.24 3.98
C GLY A 64 1.96 -2.28 3.23
N LEU A 65 1.50 -2.66 2.05
CA LEU A 65 0.71 -1.84 1.15
C LEU A 65 -0.77 -2.23 1.21
N ARG A 66 -1.65 -1.23 1.11
CA ARG A 66 -3.10 -1.41 0.94
C ARG A 66 -3.47 -1.64 -0.52
N ALA A 67 -2.77 -0.99 -1.44
CA ALA A 67 -3.06 -1.03 -2.86
C ALA A 67 -1.80 -0.77 -3.69
N LEU A 68 -1.79 -1.30 -4.92
CA LEU A 68 -0.78 -1.05 -5.94
C LEU A 68 -1.41 -0.38 -7.15
N PHE A 69 -0.67 0.54 -7.75
CA PHE A 69 -1.06 1.28 -8.94
C PHE A 69 0.06 1.19 -9.97
N ALA A 70 -0.30 1.19 -11.25
CA ALA A 70 0.69 1.43 -12.30
C ALA A 70 1.26 2.83 -12.10
N PHE A 71 2.57 2.99 -12.24
CA PHE A 71 3.22 4.29 -12.05
C PHE A 71 4.05 4.64 -13.26
N ARG A 72 3.92 5.89 -13.71
CA ARG A 72 4.80 6.46 -14.73
C ARG A 72 5.75 7.44 -14.03
N PRO A 73 7.03 7.06 -13.82
CA PRO A 73 7.98 7.92 -13.11
C PRO A 73 8.47 9.10 -13.94
N GLU A 74 8.44 9.00 -15.27
CA GLU A 74 9.08 9.92 -16.21
C GLU A 74 8.09 10.47 -17.26
N GLY A 75 8.42 11.62 -17.83
CA GLY A 75 7.66 12.27 -18.91
C GLY A 75 6.58 13.26 -18.46
N PRO A 76 5.87 13.88 -19.43
CA PRO A 76 4.91 14.96 -19.17
C PRO A 76 3.67 14.53 -18.38
N HIS A 77 3.38 13.23 -18.36
CA HIS A 77 2.28 12.63 -17.60
C HIS A 77 2.80 11.78 -16.45
N ARG A 78 3.81 12.27 -15.72
CA ARG A 78 4.30 11.64 -14.49
C ARG A 78 3.18 11.53 -13.47
N GLY A 79 2.96 10.33 -12.94
CA GLY A 79 1.91 10.15 -11.94
C GLY A 79 1.42 8.73 -11.78
N ARG A 80 0.49 8.60 -10.84
CA ARG A 80 -0.23 7.36 -10.53
C ARG A 80 -1.27 7.09 -11.62
N GLY A 81 -1.14 5.95 -12.27
CA GLY A 81 -2.11 5.44 -13.24
C GLY A 81 -3.16 4.56 -12.58
N LEU A 82 -3.68 3.61 -13.36
CA LEU A 82 -4.75 2.70 -12.92
C LEU A 82 -4.30 1.81 -11.74
N ARG A 83 -5.25 1.56 -10.84
CA ARG A 83 -5.07 0.59 -9.76
C ARG A 83 -4.93 -0.81 -10.34
N ILE A 84 -3.91 -1.54 -9.93
CA ILE A 84 -3.76 -2.95 -10.29
C ILE A 84 -4.77 -3.74 -9.47
N ARG A 85 -5.83 -4.21 -10.13
CA ARG A 85 -6.82 -5.09 -9.54
C ARG A 85 -6.22 -6.48 -9.41
N CYS A 86 -6.37 -7.07 -8.22
CA CYS A 86 -6.09 -8.47 -8.00
C CYS A 86 -7.37 -9.29 -8.15
N ASP A 87 -7.25 -10.47 -8.75
CA ASP A 87 -8.29 -11.51 -8.64
C ASP A 87 -8.52 -11.83 -7.15
N PRO A 88 -9.75 -11.75 -6.62
CA PRO A 88 -10.02 -12.08 -5.23
C PRO A 88 -9.68 -13.52 -4.85
N ALA A 89 -9.77 -14.48 -5.78
CA ALA A 89 -9.48 -15.88 -5.51
C ALA A 89 -7.98 -16.17 -5.51
N ALA A 90 -7.27 -15.67 -6.53
CA ALA A 90 -5.87 -16.05 -6.77
C ALA A 90 -4.85 -14.98 -6.37
N GLY A 91 -5.26 -13.73 -6.17
CA GLY A 91 -4.38 -12.64 -5.79
C GLY A 91 -3.47 -12.08 -6.89
N TYR A 92 -3.58 -12.61 -8.12
CA TYR A 92 -2.77 -12.21 -9.26
C TYR A 92 -3.27 -10.95 -9.97
N SER A 93 -2.38 -10.26 -10.69
CA SER A 93 -2.76 -9.16 -11.58
C SER A 93 -3.70 -9.64 -12.69
N ALA A 94 -4.63 -8.78 -13.08
CA ALA A 94 -5.51 -9.03 -14.22
C ALA A 94 -4.75 -9.03 -15.57
N LEU A 95 -3.72 -8.19 -15.68
CA LEU A 95 -2.91 -8.06 -16.90
C LEU A 95 -1.64 -8.91 -16.80
N PRO A 96 -1.20 -9.50 -17.93
CA PRO A 96 0.05 -10.24 -18.02
C PRO A 96 1.24 -9.30 -18.15
N PHE A 97 2.42 -9.79 -17.76
CA PHE A 97 3.71 -9.15 -17.88
C PHE A 97 4.68 -10.03 -18.66
N ARG A 98 5.68 -9.40 -19.28
CA ARG A 98 6.73 -10.09 -20.00
C ARG A 98 7.88 -10.46 -19.06
N ASP A 99 8.53 -11.59 -19.33
CA ASP A 99 9.75 -11.98 -18.62
C ASP A 99 10.85 -10.93 -18.83
N GLY A 100 11.58 -10.61 -17.75
CA GLY A 100 12.63 -9.60 -17.71
C GLY A 100 12.13 -8.15 -17.78
N ALA A 101 10.81 -7.89 -17.78
CA ALA A 101 10.30 -6.52 -17.86
C ALA A 101 10.63 -5.71 -16.59
N VAL A 102 11.00 -4.45 -16.78
CA VAL A 102 11.19 -3.48 -15.70
C VAL A 102 9.91 -2.65 -15.59
N ILE A 103 9.23 -2.75 -14.45
CA ILE A 103 7.95 -2.07 -14.20
C ILE A 103 8.06 -1.12 -13.02
N ALA A 104 7.38 0.02 -13.11
CA ALA A 104 7.25 0.96 -12.02
C ALA A 104 5.84 0.88 -11.41
N LEU A 105 5.79 0.65 -10.10
CA LEU A 105 4.56 0.54 -9.32
C LEU A 105 4.52 1.61 -8.25
N ASP A 106 3.35 2.17 -7.98
CA ASP A 106 3.15 3.07 -6.83
C ASP A 106 2.28 2.39 -5.78
N GLY A 107 2.84 2.24 -4.59
CA GLY A 107 2.22 1.61 -3.44
C GLY A 107 1.53 2.63 -2.55
N GLU A 108 0.27 2.36 -2.22
CA GLU A 108 -0.41 3.06 -1.14
C GLU A 108 -0.10 2.33 0.19
N PRO A 109 0.57 2.97 1.15
CA PRO A 109 0.87 2.33 2.43
C PRO A 109 -0.43 2.04 3.18
N ARG A 110 -0.46 0.91 3.89
CA ARG A 110 -1.54 0.64 4.84
C ARG A 110 -1.51 1.74 5.91
N GLU A 111 -2.64 2.39 6.16
CA GLU A 111 -2.68 3.43 7.19
C GLU A 111 -2.34 2.80 8.54
N SER A 112 -1.34 3.36 9.21
CA SER A 112 -1.01 2.95 10.56
C SER A 112 -2.14 3.41 11.49
N TRP A 113 -2.69 2.49 12.30
CA TRP A 113 -3.72 2.78 13.30
C TRP A 113 -3.26 3.81 14.36
N THR A 114 -1.96 4.11 14.40
CA THR A 114 -1.38 5.12 15.29
C THR A 114 -1.92 6.52 15.02
N LYS A 115 -2.18 6.91 13.77
CA LYS A 115 -2.71 8.25 13.46
C LYS A 115 -4.09 8.51 14.07
N PRO A 116 -5.11 7.64 13.88
CA PRO A 116 -6.40 7.84 14.52
C PRO A 116 -6.31 7.73 16.05
N VAL A 117 -5.48 6.85 16.60
CA VAL A 117 -5.29 6.74 18.06
C VAL A 117 -4.73 8.02 18.65
N SER A 118 -3.70 8.63 18.05
CA SER A 118 -3.15 9.90 18.53
C SER A 118 -4.19 11.02 18.51
N VAL A 119 -5.07 11.07 17.50
CA VAL A 119 -6.16 12.06 17.44
C VAL A 119 -7.18 11.83 18.57
N ILE A 120 -7.54 10.57 18.85
CA ILE A 120 -8.48 10.24 19.95
C ILE A 120 -7.86 10.59 21.30
N VAL A 121 -6.62 10.17 21.54
CA VAL A 121 -5.89 10.44 22.79
C VAL A 121 -5.73 11.95 23.01
N ALA A 122 -5.31 12.70 21.99
CA ALA A 122 -5.22 14.16 22.07
C ALA A 122 -6.59 14.79 22.33
N GLY A 123 -7.64 14.33 21.67
CA GLY A 123 -9.01 14.80 21.86
C GLY A 123 -9.60 14.51 23.24
N LEU A 124 -9.04 13.56 23.99
CA LEU A 124 -9.48 13.20 25.35
C LEU A 124 -8.60 13.87 26.42
N LEU A 125 -7.29 13.90 26.22
CA LEU A 125 -6.34 14.51 27.17
C LEU A 125 -6.44 16.03 27.20
N VAL A 126 -6.57 16.70 26.04
CA VAL A 126 -6.59 18.18 26.00
C VAL A 126 -7.79 18.74 26.81
N PRO A 127 -9.04 18.27 26.63
CA PRO A 127 -10.17 18.75 27.43
C PRO A 127 -10.07 18.35 28.90
N ALA A 128 -9.58 17.14 29.20
CA ALA A 128 -9.42 16.68 30.58
C ALA A 128 -8.42 17.54 31.35
N VAL A 129 -7.28 17.87 30.75
CA VAL A 129 -6.27 18.78 31.33
C VAL A 129 -6.86 20.18 31.49
N MET A 130 -7.57 20.71 30.50
CA MET A 130 -8.23 22.02 30.59
C MET A 130 -9.27 22.06 31.72
N ALA A 131 -10.09 21.01 31.87
CA ALA A 131 -11.06 20.89 32.95
C ALA A 131 -10.37 20.78 34.32
N ALA A 132 -9.31 19.98 34.43
CA ALA A 132 -8.53 19.83 35.66
C ALA A 132 -7.90 21.16 36.09
N VAL A 133 -7.36 21.95 35.15
CA VAL A 133 -6.83 23.29 35.40
C VAL A 133 -7.93 24.28 35.81
N ALA A 134 -9.13 24.17 35.24
CA ALA A 134 -10.26 25.01 35.63
C ALA A 134 -10.78 24.71 37.05
N VAL A 135 -10.80 23.44 37.45
CA VAL A 135 -11.31 23.01 38.77
C VAL A 135 -10.27 23.15 39.88
N ASN A 136 -9.02 22.75 39.61
CA ASN A 136 -7.96 22.70 40.64
C ASN A 136 -7.04 23.93 40.61
N GLY A 137 -7.26 24.85 39.67
CA GLY A 137 -6.38 25.99 39.43
C GLY A 137 -5.14 25.63 38.62
N VAL A 138 -4.50 26.67 38.05
CA VAL A 138 -3.28 26.52 37.25
C VAL A 138 -2.12 26.10 38.17
N PRO A 139 -1.41 25.00 37.87
CA PRO A 139 -0.28 24.54 38.68
C PRO A 139 0.86 25.56 38.64
N GLU A 140 1.63 25.69 39.72
CA GLU A 140 2.68 26.71 39.87
C GLU A 140 3.70 26.81 38.71
N PRO A 141 4.15 25.70 38.08
CA PRO A 141 5.06 25.77 36.93
C PRO A 141 4.43 26.46 35.70
N LEU A 142 3.10 26.49 35.59
CA LEU A 142 2.37 27.18 34.52
C LEU A 142 1.96 28.61 34.91
N ARG A 143 1.86 28.92 36.22
CA ARG A 143 1.62 30.29 36.72
C ARG A 143 2.78 31.24 36.41
N SER A 144 4.01 30.74 36.38
CA SER A 144 5.20 31.52 36.00
C SER A 144 5.33 31.77 34.49
N SER A 145 4.52 31.08 33.67
CA SER A 145 4.47 31.29 32.23
C SER A 145 3.54 32.47 31.89
N ARG A 146 4.05 33.44 31.12
CA ARG A 146 3.28 34.61 30.64
C ARG A 146 2.07 34.27 29.74
N LEU A 147 1.80 32.98 29.50
CA LEU A 147 0.67 32.47 28.73
C LEU A 147 -0.67 32.55 29.48
N VAL A 148 -0.63 32.49 30.81
CA VAL A 148 -1.86 32.38 31.63
C VAL A 148 -2.42 33.75 32.02
N ASN A 149 -1.57 34.77 32.20
CA ASN A 149 -1.99 36.05 32.76
C ASN A 149 -2.61 37.04 31.74
N GLY A 150 -2.83 36.63 30.49
CA GLY A 150 -3.39 37.52 29.46
C GLY A 150 -4.09 36.89 28.26
N MET A 151 -4.20 35.56 28.14
CA MET A 151 -4.49 34.94 26.84
C MET A 151 -5.56 33.85 26.82
N PHE A 152 -6.40 33.72 27.86
CA PHE A 152 -7.55 32.81 27.82
C PHE A 152 -8.87 33.45 28.26
N PRO A 153 -9.39 34.46 27.52
CA PRO A 153 -10.78 34.86 27.67
C PRO A 153 -11.72 33.66 27.41
N PRO A 154 -12.81 33.50 28.17
CA PRO A 154 -13.78 32.41 28.03
C PRO A 154 -14.28 32.16 26.59
N TRP A 155 -14.25 33.17 25.73
CA TRP A 155 -14.65 33.12 24.32
C TRP A 155 -13.75 32.22 23.45
N ILE A 156 -12.48 32.02 23.80
CA ILE A 156 -11.59 31.10 23.08
C ILE A 156 -12.06 29.66 23.28
N LEU A 157 -12.52 29.31 24.49
CA LEU A 157 -13.08 28.00 24.79
C LEU A 157 -14.30 27.71 23.91
N VAL A 158 -15.21 28.69 23.81
CA VAL A 158 -16.39 28.62 22.94
C VAL A 158 -15.96 28.43 21.47
N SER A 159 -14.94 29.16 21.02
CA SER A 159 -14.43 29.06 19.65
C SER A 159 -13.84 27.68 19.34
N VAL A 160 -13.04 27.12 20.25
CA VAL A 160 -12.47 25.77 20.11
C VAL A 160 -13.57 24.71 20.08
N VAL A 161 -14.57 24.81 20.97
CA VAL A 161 -15.72 23.89 21.00
C VAL A 161 -16.52 23.95 19.70
N ILE A 162 -16.77 25.16 19.17
CA ILE A 162 -17.49 25.33 17.89
C ILE A 162 -16.67 24.78 16.71
N ILE A 163 -15.36 25.06 16.64
CA ILE A 163 -14.48 24.53 15.59
C ILE A 163 -14.45 22.99 15.65
N PHE A 164 -14.34 22.43 16.84
CA PHE A 164 -14.32 20.98 17.05
C PHE A 164 -15.66 20.32 16.67
N ALA A 165 -16.79 20.92 17.08
CA ALA A 165 -18.12 20.46 16.70
C ALA A 165 -18.31 20.51 15.18
N ARG A 166 -17.94 21.62 14.52
CA ARG A 166 -17.98 21.74 13.05
C ARG A 166 -17.07 20.75 12.35
N ALA A 167 -15.88 20.47 12.88
CA ALA A 167 -14.96 19.51 12.29
C ALA A 167 -15.51 18.07 12.34
N ARG A 168 -16.23 17.71 13.40
CA ARG A 168 -16.89 16.39 13.52
C ARG A 168 -18.16 16.26 12.68
N THR A 169 -18.88 17.34 12.44
CA THR A 169 -20.16 17.31 11.68
C THR A 169 -20.00 17.52 10.19
N ARG A 170 -18.78 17.74 9.67
CA ARG A 170 -18.57 17.74 8.22
C ARG A 170 -18.89 16.34 7.67
N PRO A 171 -19.88 16.21 6.78
CA PRO A 171 -20.09 14.97 6.04
C PRO A 171 -18.80 14.69 5.28
N ARG A 172 -18.22 13.50 5.47
CA ARG A 172 -17.17 13.02 4.56
C ARG A 172 -17.83 12.90 3.19
N ALA A 173 -17.26 13.59 2.20
CA ALA A 173 -17.70 13.45 0.82
C ALA A 173 -17.57 11.96 0.40
N PRO A 174 -18.54 11.44 -0.39
CA PRO A 174 -18.55 10.06 -0.85
C PRO A 174 -17.35 9.72 -1.74
#